data_AF-A0AA39CYK3-F1
#
_entry.id   AF-A0AA39CYK3-F1
#
_cell.length_a   1.000
_cell.length_b   1.000
_cell.length_c   1.000
_cell.angle_alpha   90.00
_cell.angle_beta   90.00
_cell.angle_gamma   90.00
#
_symmetry.space_group_name_H-M   'P 1'
#
loop_
_entity.id
_entity.type
_entity.pdbx_description
1 polymer ?
#
loop_
_entity_poly.entity_id
_entity_poly.type
_entity_poly.pdbx_seq_one_letter_code
_entity_poly.pdbx_strand_id
1 'polypeptide(L)'
;MVSVQPGQTSKAATFVALISGSCGIIESASRSLLPLSCPDEDIGSAIGILGTFGYGSSAVATAIYVAILTSKLKSILPAKIESAALKAGLPSSSLESLLVNYSTNMTAVPGITPEIMKSVGIAVEQGYADSFRYVWYAGIALGACSIISAFFIHNYSELMVSEVSRKMMLSAKEVHPEESTSENDGVFSPNDSKG
;
A
#
# COMPACT_ATOMS: atom_id res chain seq x y z
N MET A 1 19.42 -1.86 11.68
CA MET A 1 18.32 -2.33 12.56
C MET A 1 18.57 -1.80 13.96
N VAL A 2 18.10 -0.57 14.23
CA VAL A 2 18.18 0.04 15.55
C VAL A 2 17.25 -0.72 16.48
N SER A 3 17.79 -1.18 17.60
CA SER A 3 17.09 -1.83 18.70
C SER A 3 15.98 -0.92 19.23
N VAL A 4 14.77 -1.06 18.72
CA VAL A 4 13.58 -0.55 19.40
C VAL A 4 13.25 -1.59 20.48
N GLN A 5 13.67 -1.31 21.72
CA GLN A 5 13.24 -2.08 22.88
C GLN A 5 11.76 -1.78 23.20
N PRO A 6 11.01 -2.76 23.77
CA PRO A 6 9.66 -2.52 24.24
C PRO A 6 9.70 -1.42 25.31
N GLY A 7 9.19 -0.23 24.96
CA GLY A 7 9.22 0.96 25.81
C GLY A 7 9.55 2.29 25.11
N GLN A 8 10.12 2.28 23.89
CA GLN A 8 10.40 3.52 23.12
C GLN A 8 9.39 3.76 21.98
N THR A 9 8.10 3.76 22.31
CA THR A 9 6.99 3.99 21.37
C THR A 9 7.09 5.33 20.63
N SER A 10 7.59 6.36 21.31
CA SER A 10 7.77 7.70 20.73
C SER A 10 8.76 7.72 19.55
N LYS A 11 9.89 7.03 19.65
CA LYS A 11 10.88 7.00 18.55
C LYS A 11 10.35 6.23 17.35
N ALA A 12 9.70 5.09 17.60
CA ALA A 12 9.06 4.30 16.56
C ALA A 12 7.99 5.11 15.82
N ALA A 13 7.13 5.84 16.57
CA ALA A 13 6.10 6.69 15.99
C ALA A 13 6.68 7.80 15.10
N THR A 14 7.76 8.47 15.53
CA THR A 14 8.40 9.52 14.72
C THR A 14 9.02 8.96 13.44
N PHE A 15 9.68 7.80 13.49
CA PHE A 15 10.22 7.17 12.28
C PHE A 15 9.12 6.77 11.29
N VAL A 16 8.01 6.21 11.79
CA VAL A 16 6.84 5.87 10.95
C VAL A 16 6.23 7.13 10.32
N ALA A 17 6.10 8.21 11.07
CA ALA A 17 5.56 9.48 10.56
C ALA A 17 6.43 10.08 9.45
N LEU A 18 7.77 10.07 9.62
CA LEU A 18 8.70 10.58 8.62
C LEU A 18 8.67 9.75 7.33
N ILE A 19 8.70 8.42 7.46
CA ILE A 19 8.66 7.51 6.30
C ILE A 19 7.33 7.63 5.56
N SER A 20 6.22 7.67 6.29
CA SER A 20 4.89 7.81 5.68
C SER A 20 4.69 9.16 5.00
N GLY A 21 5.23 10.24 5.58
CA GLY A 21 5.16 11.57 4.99
C GLY A 21 5.87 11.66 3.64
N SER A 22 7.05 11.06 3.51
CA SER A 22 7.80 11.06 2.24
C SER A 22 7.11 10.22 1.15
N CYS A 23 6.55 9.06 1.51
CA CYS A 23 5.86 8.20 0.55
C CYS A 23 4.62 8.87 -0.05
N GLY A 24 3.83 9.56 0.79
CA GLY A 24 2.59 10.19 0.36
C GLY A 24 2.77 11.30 -0.68
N ILE A 25 3.87 12.07 -0.60
CA ILE A 25 4.15 13.15 -1.57
C ILE A 25 4.43 12.57 -2.97
N ILE A 26 5.19 11.48 -3.05
CA ILE A 26 5.57 10.83 -4.31
C ILE A 26 4.35 10.17 -4.97
N GLU A 27 3.53 9.49 -4.18
CA GLU A 27 2.32 8.83 -4.68
C GLU A 27 1.29 9.86 -5.17
N SER A 28 1.13 10.97 -4.45
CA SER A 28 0.22 12.06 -4.81
C SER A 28 0.59 12.69 -6.16
N ALA A 29 1.86 13.05 -6.35
CA ALA A 29 2.33 13.63 -7.61
C ALA A 29 2.11 12.69 -8.81
N SER A 30 2.34 11.39 -8.63
CA SER A 30 2.17 10.38 -9.68
C SER A 30 0.70 10.18 -10.05
N ARG A 31 -0.20 10.16 -9.06
CA ARG A 31 -1.66 10.02 -9.32
C ARG A 31 -2.25 11.25 -10.01
N SER A 32 -1.74 12.45 -9.75
CA SER A 32 -2.22 13.67 -10.41
C SER A 32 -1.88 13.74 -11.90
N LEU A 33 -0.85 13.02 -12.35
CA LEU A 33 -0.45 13.01 -13.76
C LEU A 33 -1.31 12.09 -14.64
N LEU A 34 -1.96 11.10 -14.03
CA LEU A 34 -2.78 10.11 -14.76
C LEU A 34 -4.00 10.71 -15.47
N PRO A 35 -4.83 11.57 -14.83
CA PRO A 35 -5.93 12.23 -15.51
C PRO A 35 -5.48 13.14 -16.66
N LEU A 36 -4.26 13.67 -16.60
CA LEU A 36 -3.72 14.57 -17.63
C LEU A 36 -3.30 13.84 -18.91
N SER A 37 -3.11 12.52 -18.84
CA SER A 37 -2.65 11.72 -19.99
C SER A 37 -3.80 11.01 -20.72
N CYS A 38 -5.05 11.17 -20.26
CA CYS A 38 -6.22 10.50 -20.81
C CYS A 38 -7.21 11.51 -21.44
N PRO A 39 -7.88 11.15 -22.55
CA PRO A 39 -9.00 11.92 -23.08
C PRO A 39 -10.13 12.04 -22.05
N ASP A 40 -10.85 13.17 -22.05
CA ASP A 40 -11.93 13.50 -21.10
C ASP A 40 -13.01 12.40 -20.97
N GLU A 41 -13.23 11.62 -22.03
CA GLU A 41 -14.26 10.57 -22.10
C GLU A 41 -13.88 9.31 -21.28
N ASP A 42 -12.58 9.01 -21.10
CA ASP A 42 -12.10 7.75 -20.51
C ASP A 42 -11.47 7.90 -19.11
N ILE A 43 -11.44 9.12 -18.55
CA ILE A 43 -10.79 9.42 -17.26
C ILE A 43 -11.34 8.56 -16.12
N GLY A 44 -12.66 8.34 -16.07
CA GLY A 44 -13.30 7.56 -15.01
C GLY A 44 -12.88 6.09 -15.01
N SER A 45 -12.76 5.49 -16.19
CA SER A 45 -12.29 4.10 -16.35
C SER A 45 -10.81 3.98 -15.98
N ALA A 46 -9.98 4.90 -16.45
CA ALA A 46 -8.54 4.91 -16.17
C ALA A 46 -8.22 5.04 -14.68
N ILE A 47 -8.86 5.98 -13.98
CA ILE A 47 -8.67 6.18 -12.53
C ILE A 47 -9.24 5.00 -11.73
N GLY A 48 -10.38 4.44 -12.16
CA GLY A 48 -10.98 3.27 -11.51
C GLY A 48 -10.07 2.05 -11.53
N ILE A 49 -9.50 1.75 -12.71
CA ILE A 49 -8.54 0.66 -12.89
C ILE A 49 -7.29 0.86 -12.02
N LEU A 50 -6.71 2.08 -12.02
CA LEU A 50 -5.58 2.42 -11.16
C LEU A 50 -5.90 2.19 -9.68
N GLY A 51 -7.07 2.62 -9.23
CA GLY A 51 -7.52 2.44 -7.85
C GLY A 51 -7.53 0.96 -7.47
N THR A 52 -8.18 0.12 -8.26
CA THR A 52 -8.24 -1.33 -7.99
C THR A 52 -6.87 -1.98 -7.92
N PHE A 53 -5.93 -1.61 -8.81
CA PHE A 53 -4.58 -2.15 -8.77
C PHE A 53 -3.80 -1.74 -7.51
N GLY A 54 -3.86 -0.47 -7.10
CA GLY A 54 -3.14 0.00 -5.91
C GLY A 54 -3.66 -0.61 -4.60
N TYR A 55 -4.98 -0.71 -4.44
CA TYR A 55 -5.58 -1.36 -3.27
C TYR A 55 -5.42 -2.88 -3.32
N GLY A 56 -5.56 -3.48 -4.52
CA GLY A 56 -5.42 -4.91 -4.74
C GLY A 56 -4.01 -5.42 -4.39
N SER A 57 -2.96 -4.73 -4.85
CA SER A 57 -1.58 -5.11 -4.52
C SER A 57 -1.30 -5.02 -3.02
N SER A 58 -1.88 -4.04 -2.33
CA SER A 58 -1.73 -3.86 -0.88
C SER A 58 -2.37 -5.00 -0.09
N ALA A 59 -3.53 -5.48 -0.52
CA ALA A 59 -4.21 -6.63 0.07
C ALA A 59 -3.41 -7.93 -0.14
N VAL A 60 -2.90 -8.15 -1.36
CA VAL A 60 -2.09 -9.35 -1.69
C VAL A 60 -0.80 -9.38 -0.87
N ALA A 61 -0.07 -8.27 -0.80
CA ALA A 61 1.15 -8.18 -0.01
C ALA A 61 0.90 -8.47 1.48
N THR A 62 -0.18 -7.89 2.04
CA THR A 62 -0.58 -8.14 3.43
C THR A 62 -0.91 -9.61 3.68
N ALA A 63 -1.66 -10.26 2.77
CA ALA A 63 -2.00 -11.67 2.89
C ALA A 63 -0.77 -12.58 2.89
N ILE A 64 0.20 -12.31 2.01
CA ILE A 64 1.48 -13.04 1.94
C ILE A 64 2.26 -12.89 3.26
N TYR A 65 2.39 -11.65 3.75
CA TYR A 65 3.11 -11.38 5.00
C TYR A 65 2.45 -12.06 6.20
N VAL A 66 1.13 -12.02 6.30
CA VAL A 66 0.38 -12.71 7.37
C VAL A 66 0.56 -14.22 7.26
N ALA A 67 0.44 -14.80 6.05
CA ALA A 67 0.61 -16.23 5.85
C ALA A 67 2.00 -16.73 6.28
N ILE A 68 3.06 -16.00 5.91
CA ILE A 68 4.45 -16.30 6.32
C ILE A 68 4.59 -16.18 7.84
N LEU A 69 4.12 -15.07 8.41
CA LEU A 69 4.22 -14.79 9.83
C LEU A 69 3.50 -15.87 10.65
N THR A 70 2.26 -16.20 10.33
CA THR A 70 1.49 -17.23 11.04
C THR A 70 2.14 -18.61 10.91
N SER A 71 2.66 -18.96 9.74
CA SER A 71 3.33 -20.25 9.53
C SER A 71 4.62 -20.37 10.34
N LYS A 72 5.42 -19.29 10.41
CA LYS A 72 6.66 -19.26 11.19
C LYS A 72 6.40 -19.19 12.69
N LEU A 73 5.41 -18.41 13.13
CA LEU A 73 5.02 -18.34 14.53
C LEU A 73 4.56 -19.71 15.05
N LYS A 74 3.75 -20.46 14.30
CA LYS A 74 3.33 -21.80 14.70
C LYS A 74 4.48 -22.78 14.91
N SER A 75 5.62 -22.57 14.25
CA SER A 75 6.79 -23.46 14.36
C SER A 75 7.83 -22.99 15.38
N ILE A 76 8.11 -21.69 15.44
CA ILE A 76 9.19 -21.12 16.25
C ILE A 76 8.73 -20.83 17.68
N LEU A 77 7.48 -20.40 17.85
CA LEU A 77 6.95 -19.95 19.13
C LEU A 77 6.84 -21.09 20.16
N PRO A 78 6.32 -22.29 19.82
CA PRO A 78 6.24 -23.39 20.78
C PRO A 78 7.62 -23.82 21.28
N ALA A 79 8.57 -24.01 20.35
CA ALA A 79 9.93 -24.44 20.67
C ALA A 79 10.68 -23.43 21.58
N LYS A 80 10.48 -22.12 21.37
CA LYS A 80 11.09 -21.08 22.22
C LYS A 80 10.44 -20.99 23.59
N ILE A 81 9.11 -21.09 23.67
CA ILE A 81 8.38 -21.09 24.95
C ILE A 81 8.75 -22.35 25.76
N GLU A 82 8.82 -23.51 25.11
CA GLU A 82 9.27 -24.77 25.71
C GLU A 82 10.69 -24.67 26.28
N SER A 83 11.64 -24.18 25.49
CA SER A 83 13.02 -24.00 25.96
C SER A 83 13.11 -23.00 27.11
N ALA A 84 12.30 -21.94 27.12
CA ALA A 84 12.31 -20.94 28.18
C ALA A 84 11.67 -21.48 29.48
N ALA A 85 10.55 -22.18 29.37
CA ALA A 85 9.84 -22.77 30.51
C ALA A 85 10.67 -23.89 31.18
N LEU A 86 11.33 -24.75 30.39
CA LEU A 86 12.22 -25.80 30.92
C LEU A 86 13.45 -25.20 31.60
N LYS A 87 14.05 -24.15 31.03
CA LYS A 87 15.18 -23.43 31.67
C LYS A 87 14.76 -22.72 32.95
N ALA A 88 13.50 -22.31 33.05
CA ALA A 88 12.94 -21.66 34.22
C ALA A 88 12.41 -22.66 35.28
N GLY A 89 12.56 -23.98 35.04
CA GLY A 89 12.28 -25.03 36.02
C GLY A 89 10.83 -25.53 36.05
N LEU A 90 10.02 -25.22 35.02
CA LEU A 90 8.63 -25.67 34.96
C LEU A 90 8.54 -27.15 34.54
N PRO A 91 7.76 -28.00 35.23
CA PRO A 91 7.58 -29.40 34.85
C PRO A 91 6.86 -29.54 33.49
N SER A 92 7.25 -30.55 32.72
CA SER A 92 6.77 -30.79 31.35
C SER A 92 5.25 -30.96 31.23
N SER A 93 4.54 -31.33 32.31
CA SER A 93 3.07 -31.42 32.32
C SER A 93 2.36 -30.06 32.28
N SER A 94 2.99 -28.98 32.73
CA SER A 94 2.40 -27.62 32.70
C SER A 94 2.69 -26.89 31.38
N LEU A 95 3.49 -27.48 30.49
CA LEU A 95 3.98 -26.83 29.28
C LEU A 95 2.89 -26.66 28.21
N GLU A 96 2.05 -27.68 28.00
CA GLU A 96 0.89 -27.56 27.11
C GLU A 96 -0.10 -26.53 27.62
N SER A 97 -0.37 -26.51 28.94
CA SER A 97 -1.25 -25.50 29.56
C SER A 97 -0.68 -24.09 29.43
N LEU A 98 0.65 -23.92 29.46
CA LEU A 98 1.31 -22.65 29.22
C LEU A 98 1.17 -22.23 27.74
N LEU A 99 1.39 -23.13 26.78
CA LEU A 99 1.22 -22.84 25.34
C LEU A 99 -0.21 -22.50 24.95
N VAL A 100 -1.21 -22.99 25.69
CA VAL A 100 -2.62 -22.62 25.48
C VAL A 100 -2.96 -21.29 26.14
N ASN A 101 -2.38 -20.98 27.31
CA ASN A 101 -2.78 -19.82 28.11
C ASN A 101 -1.78 -18.64 28.10
N TYR A 102 -0.69 -18.71 27.33
CA TYR A 102 0.33 -17.65 27.32
C TYR A 102 -0.20 -16.28 26.86
N SER A 103 -1.29 -16.24 26.08
CA SER A 103 -1.91 -15.00 25.58
C SER A 103 -3.08 -14.51 26.43
N THR A 104 -3.68 -15.36 27.25
CA THR A 104 -4.93 -15.07 27.97
C THR A 104 -4.72 -14.94 29.48
N ASN A 105 -4.17 -15.97 30.14
CA ASN A 105 -3.98 -15.98 31.59
C ASN A 105 -2.83 -16.90 32.01
N MET A 106 -1.63 -16.32 32.08
CA MET A 106 -0.43 -17.04 32.53
C MET A 106 -0.50 -17.44 34.02
N THR A 107 -1.33 -16.78 34.82
CA THR A 107 -1.55 -17.10 36.25
C THR A 107 -2.37 -18.37 36.50
N ALA A 108 -3.09 -18.87 35.49
CA ALA A 108 -3.88 -20.10 35.60
C ALA A 108 -3.03 -21.38 35.51
N VAL A 109 -1.73 -21.26 35.22
CA VAL A 109 -0.83 -22.41 35.07
C VAL A 109 -0.26 -22.83 36.43
N PRO A 110 -0.40 -24.12 36.82
CA PRO A 110 0.17 -24.63 38.07
C PRO A 110 1.70 -24.52 38.07
N GLY A 111 2.26 -23.84 39.08
CA GLY A 111 3.71 -23.67 39.27
C GLY A 111 4.31 -22.40 38.66
N ILE A 112 3.50 -21.47 38.13
CA ILE A 112 4.01 -20.21 37.60
C ILE A 112 4.48 -19.28 38.73
N THR A 113 5.72 -18.82 38.63
CA THR A 113 6.26 -17.71 39.41
C THR A 113 6.34 -16.44 38.53
N PRO A 114 6.39 -15.24 39.13
CA PRO A 114 6.54 -13.99 38.38
C PRO A 114 7.80 -13.96 37.51
N GLU A 115 8.88 -14.62 37.94
CA GLU A 115 10.12 -14.73 37.16
C GLU A 115 9.95 -15.61 35.92
N ILE A 116 9.23 -16.73 36.03
CA ILE A 116 8.93 -17.60 34.88
C ILE A 116 8.08 -16.85 33.86
N MET A 117 7.07 -16.11 34.33
CA MET A 117 6.21 -15.28 33.46
C MET A 117 7.03 -14.25 32.66
N LYS A 118 7.97 -13.56 33.32
CA LYS A 118 8.87 -12.62 32.66
C LYS A 118 9.78 -13.31 31.63
N SER A 119 10.34 -14.48 31.97
CA SER A 119 11.21 -15.23 31.07
C SER A 119 10.48 -15.72 29.82
N VAL A 120 9.23 -16.17 29.97
CA VAL A 120 8.36 -16.61 28.87
C VAL A 120 7.94 -15.40 28.03
N GLY A 121 7.62 -14.27 28.65
CA GLY A 121 7.32 -13.02 27.94
C GLY A 121 8.47 -12.58 27.01
N ILE A 122 9.70 -12.61 27.51
CA ILE A 122 10.90 -12.31 26.70
C ILE A 122 11.07 -13.33 25.56
N ALA A 123 10.84 -14.61 25.83
CA ALA A 123 10.92 -15.67 24.82
C ALA A 123 9.88 -15.50 23.70
N VAL A 124 8.66 -15.06 24.05
CA VAL A 124 7.60 -14.72 23.10
C VAL A 124 8.01 -13.53 22.25
N GLU A 125 8.49 -12.44 22.85
CA GLU A 125 8.99 -11.26 22.13
C GLU A 125 10.11 -11.63 21.15
N GLN A 126 11.07 -12.46 21.58
CA GLN A 126 12.14 -12.97 20.72
C GLN A 126 11.61 -13.87 19.59
N GLY A 127 10.58 -14.69 19.86
CA GLY A 127 9.93 -15.52 18.85
C GLY A 127 9.23 -14.70 17.76
N TYR A 128 8.57 -13.60 18.16
CA TYR A 128 8.03 -12.63 17.22
C TYR A 128 9.13 -11.93 16.42
N ALA A 129 10.19 -11.45 17.09
CA ALA A 129 11.31 -10.79 16.43
C ALA A 129 11.96 -11.67 15.36
N ASP A 130 12.20 -12.96 15.65
CA ASP A 130 12.76 -13.90 14.67
C ASP A 130 11.80 -14.18 13.51
N SER A 131 10.49 -14.28 13.79
CA SER A 131 9.49 -14.50 12.74
C SER A 131 9.36 -13.29 11.81
N PHE A 132 9.48 -12.06 12.32
CA PHE A 132 9.46 -10.84 11.50
C PHE A 132 10.64 -10.72 10.54
N ARG A 133 11.80 -11.33 10.84
CA ARG A 133 12.95 -11.34 9.91
C ARG A 133 12.59 -12.04 8.59
N TYR A 134 11.76 -13.08 8.65
CA TYR A 134 11.27 -13.77 7.45
C TYR A 134 10.34 -12.90 6.60
N VAL A 135 9.51 -12.09 7.25
CA VAL A 135 8.65 -11.11 6.55
C VAL A 135 9.50 -10.07 5.83
N TRP A 136 10.61 -9.63 6.45
CA TRP A 136 11.54 -8.69 5.83
C TRP A 136 12.18 -9.24 4.55
N TYR A 137 12.57 -10.52 4.54
CA TYR A 137 13.08 -11.15 3.31
C TYR A 137 12.03 -11.20 2.19
N ALA A 138 10.76 -11.45 2.52
CA ALA A 138 9.67 -11.39 1.56
C ALA A 138 9.46 -9.96 1.01
N GLY A 139 9.59 -8.94 1.85
CA GLY A 139 9.50 -7.54 1.42
C GLY A 139 10.64 -7.12 0.49
N ILE A 140 11.87 -7.57 0.75
CA ILE A 140 13.01 -7.33 -0.15
C ILE A 140 12.76 -7.94 -1.53
N ALA A 141 12.16 -9.14 -1.59
CA ALA A 141 11.84 -9.78 -2.87
C ALA A 141 10.83 -8.96 -3.69
N LEU A 142 9.75 -8.46 -3.06
CA LEU A 142 8.78 -7.59 -3.73
C LEU A 142 9.40 -6.25 -4.17
N GLY A 143 10.28 -5.66 -3.35
CA GLY A 143 11.02 -4.46 -3.70
C GLY A 143 11.94 -4.68 -4.90
N ALA A 144 12.63 -5.82 -4.97
CA ALA A 144 13.49 -6.17 -6.10
C ALA A 144 12.67 -6.31 -7.39
N CYS A 145 11.50 -6.94 -7.35
CA CYS A 145 10.59 -7.01 -8.49
C CYS A 145 10.15 -5.62 -8.97
N SER A 146 9.86 -4.69 -8.05
CA SER A 146 9.49 -3.32 -8.40
C SER A 146 10.62 -2.59 -9.15
N ILE A 147 11.86 -2.74 -8.70
CA ILE A 147 13.05 -2.16 -9.36
C ILE A 147 13.22 -2.73 -10.77
N ILE A 148 13.02 -4.03 -10.96
CA ILE A 148 13.08 -4.67 -12.29
C ILE A 148 12.00 -4.09 -13.20
N SER A 149 10.77 -3.95 -12.70
CA SER A 149 9.67 -3.33 -13.45
C SER A 149 9.95 -1.88 -13.84
N ALA A 150 10.64 -1.12 -12.97
CA ALA A 150 11.00 0.27 -13.26
C ALA A 150 11.93 0.41 -14.48
N PHE A 151 12.79 -0.59 -14.76
CA PHE A 151 13.64 -0.59 -15.96
C PHE A 151 12.86 -0.84 -17.27
N PHE A 152 11.64 -1.37 -17.19
CA PHE A 152 10.79 -1.64 -18.35
C PHE A 152 9.85 -0.47 -18.69
N ILE A 153 9.80 0.58 -17.87
CA ILE A 153 8.95 1.75 -18.12
C ILE A 153 9.63 2.65 -19.18
N HIS A 154 9.00 2.77 -20.34
CA HIS A 154 9.43 3.67 -21.42
C HIS A 154 9.19 5.14 -21.02
N ASN A 155 10.07 6.06 -21.45
CA ASN A 155 9.96 7.49 -21.11
C ASN A 155 8.67 8.10 -21.69
N TYR A 156 7.74 8.52 -20.83
CA TYR A 156 6.52 9.24 -21.20
C TYR A 156 6.75 10.74 -21.46
N SER A 157 8.00 11.17 -21.69
CA SER A 157 8.35 12.59 -21.89
C SER A 157 7.68 13.23 -23.10
N GLU A 158 7.22 12.44 -24.08
CA GLU A 158 6.53 12.95 -25.28
C GLU A 158 5.06 13.32 -25.06
N LEU A 159 4.44 12.97 -23.91
CA LEU A 159 3.06 13.34 -23.59
C LEU A 159 2.92 14.65 -22.81
N MET A 160 4.04 15.24 -22.37
CA MET A 160 4.06 16.59 -21.75
C MET A 160 4.30 17.69 -22.79
N VAL A 161 3.52 17.74 -23.87
CA VAL A 161 3.49 18.92 -24.75
C VAL A 161 2.44 19.90 -24.24
N SER A 162 2.84 21.16 -24.17
CA SER A 162 2.12 22.33 -23.64
C SER A 162 0.88 22.75 -24.46
N GLU A 163 0.24 21.84 -25.20
CA GLU A 163 -0.96 22.17 -25.95
C GLU A 163 -2.20 22.02 -25.06
N VAL A 164 -2.63 23.15 -24.50
CA VAL A 164 -3.87 23.26 -23.74
C VAL A 164 -5.04 23.17 -24.72
N SER A 165 -5.59 21.97 -24.95
CA SER A 165 -6.69 21.76 -25.92
C SER A 165 -7.97 22.53 -25.61
N ARG A 166 -8.10 23.16 -24.44
CA ARG A 166 -9.10 24.20 -24.20
C ARG A 166 -8.50 25.43 -23.55
N LYS A 167 -8.21 26.45 -24.35
CA LYS A 167 -8.29 27.85 -23.88
C LYS A 167 -9.65 27.97 -23.21
N MET A 168 -9.68 28.13 -21.89
CA MET A 168 -10.91 28.51 -21.22
C MET A 168 -11.40 29.78 -21.92
N MET A 169 -12.64 29.78 -22.39
CA MET A 169 -13.34 30.97 -22.86
C MET A 169 -13.45 31.98 -21.71
N LEU A 170 -12.35 32.65 -21.39
CA LEU A 170 -12.30 33.97 -20.81
C LEU A 170 -12.12 34.93 -21.99
N SER A 171 -13.10 34.94 -22.89
CA SER A 171 -13.25 36.05 -23.84
C SER A 171 -14.66 36.58 -23.67
N ALA A 172 -14.70 37.72 -23.00
CA ALA A 172 -15.68 38.78 -23.08
C ALA A 172 -17.10 38.39 -23.52
N LYS A 173 -18.00 38.36 -22.53
CA LYS A 173 -19.38 38.76 -22.73
C LYS A 173 -19.40 40.25 -23.07
N GLU A 174 -18.99 40.63 -24.29
CA GLU A 174 -19.45 41.88 -24.89
C GLU A 174 -20.84 41.61 -25.47
N VAL A 175 -21.83 42.11 -24.73
CA VAL A 175 -23.20 42.26 -25.22
C VAL A 175 -23.19 43.48 -26.14
N HIS A 176 -23.39 43.26 -27.43
CA HIS A 176 -23.98 44.26 -28.32
C HIS A 176 -25.24 43.66 -28.98
N PRO A 177 -26.38 44.37 -28.93
CA PRO A 177 -27.67 43.90 -29.45
C PRO A 177 -27.85 44.24 -30.94
N GLU A 178 -28.99 43.82 -31.51
CA GLU A 178 -29.53 44.20 -32.85
C GLU A 178 -28.86 43.55 -34.08
N GLU A 179 -29.52 43.16 -35.16
CA GLU A 179 -30.93 43.09 -35.60
C GLU A 179 -30.93 42.39 -36.97
N SER A 180 -32.08 41.83 -37.37
CA SER A 180 -32.62 41.71 -38.74
C SER A 180 -31.69 41.33 -39.93
N THR A 181 -31.88 40.16 -40.55
CA THR A 181 -32.83 39.89 -41.66
C THR A 181 -32.11 39.86 -43.01
N SER A 182 -32.28 38.72 -43.71
CA SER A 182 -32.16 38.46 -45.15
C SER A 182 -30.99 39.06 -45.95
N GLU A 183 -30.22 38.19 -46.61
CA GLU A 183 -30.06 38.29 -48.07
C GLU A 183 -29.63 36.95 -48.67
N ASN A 184 -30.44 36.51 -49.61
CA ASN A 184 -30.31 35.33 -50.44
C ASN A 184 -29.89 35.84 -51.81
N ASP A 185 -28.75 35.39 -52.33
CA ASP A 185 -28.32 35.45 -53.73
C ASP A 185 -27.16 34.44 -53.84
N GLY A 186 -27.13 33.39 -54.64
CA GLY A 186 -27.72 33.14 -55.94
C GLY A 186 -26.59 32.73 -56.90
N VAL A 187 -26.85 31.81 -57.84
CA VAL A 187 -26.04 31.48 -59.05
C VAL A 187 -24.92 30.43 -58.77
N PHE A 188 -24.83 29.23 -59.37
CA PHE A 188 -25.28 28.67 -60.66
C PHE A 188 -25.07 27.14 -60.69
N SER A 189 -26.10 26.37 -61.07
CA SER A 189 -25.95 24.99 -61.59
C SER A 189 -25.71 25.03 -63.11
N PRO A 190 -25.06 24.00 -63.67
CA PRO A 190 -25.77 23.17 -64.67
C PRO A 190 -25.47 21.66 -64.45
N ASN A 191 -26.48 20.76 -64.34
CA ASN A 191 -27.16 20.04 -65.45
C ASN A 191 -26.21 19.62 -66.59
N ASP A 192 -26.13 18.41 -67.12
CA ASP A 192 -27.07 17.28 -67.21
C ASP A 192 -26.27 16.01 -67.53
N SER A 193 -26.73 14.87 -67.03
CA SER A 193 -26.60 13.60 -67.74
C SER A 193 -27.98 12.96 -67.81
N LYS A 194 -28.63 13.18 -68.95
CA LYS A 194 -29.47 12.26 -69.75
C LYS A 194 -30.41 11.34 -68.95
N GLY A 195 -31.73 11.36 -69.13
CA GLY A 195 -32.50 11.46 -70.39
C GLY A 195 -32.57 12.81 -71.09
#